data_AF-A0A8J6UKE0-F1
#
_entry.id   AF-A0A8J6UKE0-F1
#
_cell.length_a   1.000
_cell.length_b   1.000
_cell.length_c   1.000
_cell.angle_alpha   90.00
_cell.angle_beta   90.00
_cell.angle_gamma   90.00
#
_symmetry.space_group_name_H-M   'P 1'
#
loop_
_entity.id
_entity.type
_entity.pdbx_description
1 polymer ?
#
loop_
_entity_poly.entity_id
_entity_poly.type
_entity_poly.pdbx_seq_one_letter_code
_entity_poly.pdbx_strand_id
1 'polypeptide(L)'
;MQTNKTEWILFPSIYFGGLFPHLTYLRQQNRAMLRGPLTDYHDRRIINAYMLGLSAAECAISMEERDVISCRQHFSACVRESSFREASLPIKVMHYVIDNFHSSRTFHTFNHPSNDVMWHVVRQFLALLGLSMSVERPPVNQYLNDVTAAISLEMAEAVGLKFVDDEYSSHGVTIPRISLIEQFFRLYDSVADFPALCSANPAPNLGAPD
;
A
#
# COMPACT_ATOMS: atom_id res chain seq x y z
N MET A 1 42.57 24.48 9.81
CA MET A 1 42.10 23.13 9.45
C MET A 1 40.58 23.18 9.42
N GLN A 2 39.98 23.06 8.24
CA GLN A 2 38.53 23.00 8.09
C GLN A 2 38.13 21.55 8.37
N THR A 3 37.51 21.30 9.52
CA THR A 3 36.99 19.97 9.84
C THR A 3 35.84 19.70 8.88
N ASN A 4 35.96 18.68 8.03
CA ASN A 4 34.84 18.21 7.20
C ASN A 4 33.68 17.85 8.14
N LYS A 5 32.63 18.67 8.13
CA LYS A 5 31.44 18.45 8.94
C LYS A 5 30.55 17.47 8.18
N THR A 6 30.34 16.29 8.74
CA THR A 6 29.34 15.35 8.24
C THR A 6 27.97 15.78 8.73
N GLU A 7 27.00 15.86 7.82
CA GLU A 7 25.60 16.14 8.15
C GLU A 7 24.73 14.93 7.78
N TRP A 8 23.82 14.58 8.68
CA TRP A 8 22.86 13.49 8.49
C TRP A 8 21.52 14.09 8.09
N ILE A 9 20.97 13.64 6.96
CA ILE A 9 19.62 14.01 6.53
C ILE A 9 18.73 12.78 6.72
N LEU A 10 17.71 12.94 7.56
CA LEU A 10 16.72 11.91 7.83
C LEU A 10 15.48 12.16 6.95
N PHE A 11 14.87 11.09 6.45
CA PHE A 11 13.63 11.15 5.69
C PHE A 11 12.73 9.98 6.10
N PRO A 12 11.39 10.10 5.97
CA PRO A 12 10.48 9.06 6.41
C PRO A 12 10.62 7.80 5.53
N SER A 13 10.38 6.64 6.12
CA SER A 13 9.96 5.48 5.34
C SER A 13 8.65 5.83 4.64
N ILE A 14 8.65 5.81 3.30
CA ILE A 14 7.50 6.27 2.51
C ILE A 14 6.44 5.16 2.52
N TYR A 15 5.55 5.23 3.51
CA TYR A 15 4.49 4.27 3.74
C TYR A 15 3.15 4.98 3.96
N PHE A 16 2.12 4.53 3.25
CA PHE A 16 0.75 4.96 3.44
C PHE A 16 -0.26 3.87 3.06
N GLY A 17 -0.82 3.21 4.08
CA GLY A 17 -1.87 2.19 3.93
C GLY A 17 -3.29 2.72 3.77
N GLY A 18 -3.49 4.04 3.76
CA GLY A 18 -4.83 4.64 3.81
C GLY A 18 -5.71 4.31 2.61
N LEU A 19 -5.12 4.05 1.43
CA LEU A 19 -5.84 3.67 0.21
C LEU A 19 -6.08 2.16 0.08
N PHE A 20 -5.49 1.34 0.95
CA PHE A 20 -5.43 -0.11 0.81
C PHE A 20 -5.86 -0.82 2.11
N PRO A 21 -7.10 -0.63 2.56
CA PRO A 21 -7.57 -1.13 3.87
C PRO A 21 -7.53 -2.66 3.98
N HIS A 22 -7.63 -3.33 2.83
CA HIS A 22 -7.69 -4.78 2.73
C HIS A 22 -6.33 -5.41 2.41
N LEU A 23 -5.33 -4.63 1.99
CA LEU A 23 -4.03 -5.16 1.59
C LEU A 23 -3.21 -5.52 2.84
N THR A 24 -2.59 -6.70 2.83
CA THR A 24 -1.85 -7.21 3.98
C THR A 24 -0.71 -8.13 3.58
N TYR A 25 -0.02 -8.62 4.59
CA TYR A 25 1.09 -9.54 4.54
C TYR A 25 0.74 -10.80 5.34
N LEU A 26 1.14 -11.97 4.84
CA LEU A 26 1.10 -13.22 5.60
C LEU A 26 2.53 -13.72 5.81
N ARG A 27 3.01 -13.66 7.05
CA ARG A 27 4.35 -14.13 7.44
C ARG A 27 4.27 -15.57 7.92
N GLN A 28 5.08 -16.42 7.30
CA GLN A 28 5.30 -17.81 7.71
C GLN A 28 6.12 -17.88 9.01
N GLN A 29 6.16 -19.06 9.65
CA GLN A 29 6.87 -19.26 10.93
C GLN A 29 8.38 -18.95 10.85
N ASN A 30 9.00 -19.15 9.68
CA ASN A 30 10.39 -18.79 9.40
C ASN A 30 10.59 -17.29 9.11
N ARG A 31 9.57 -16.46 9.31
CA ARG A 31 9.49 -15.01 9.01
C ARG A 31 9.51 -14.66 7.52
N ALA A 32 9.54 -15.65 6.62
CA ALA A 32 9.37 -15.40 5.19
C ALA A 32 7.93 -14.97 4.89
N MET A 33 7.77 -14.17 3.86
CA MET A 33 6.46 -13.81 3.33
C MET A 33 5.88 -14.99 2.55
N LEU A 34 4.61 -15.32 2.78
CA LEU A 34 3.88 -16.21 1.89
C LEU A 34 3.72 -15.48 0.56
N ARG A 35 4.32 -16.02 -0.50
CA ARG A 35 4.27 -15.40 -1.83
C ARG A 35 3.11 -15.97 -2.63
N GLY A 36 2.36 -15.08 -3.27
CA GLY A 36 1.20 -15.40 -4.09
C GLY A 36 1.17 -14.62 -5.42
N PRO A 37 0.00 -14.55 -6.07
CA PRO A 37 -0.17 -13.86 -7.35
C PRO A 37 0.12 -12.35 -7.30
N LEU A 38 0.15 -11.74 -6.11
CA LEU A 38 0.57 -10.34 -5.91
C LEU A 38 1.91 -10.26 -5.18
N THR A 39 2.84 -11.15 -5.50
CA THR A 39 4.13 -11.28 -4.79
C THR A 39 3.91 -11.51 -3.29
N ASP A 40 4.24 -10.55 -2.45
CA ASP A 40 4.20 -10.66 -1.00
C ASP A 40 2.86 -10.16 -0.42
N TYR A 41 2.00 -9.55 -1.23
CA TYR A 41 0.74 -8.95 -0.80
C TYR A 41 -0.43 -9.94 -0.90
N HIS A 42 -1.35 -9.81 0.06
CA HIS A 42 -2.63 -10.51 0.08
C HIS A 42 -3.78 -9.54 0.28
N ASP A 43 -4.99 -9.94 -0.11
CA ASP A 43 -6.23 -9.22 0.20
C ASP A 43 -7.00 -9.94 1.31
N ARG A 44 -7.26 -9.22 2.40
CA ARG A 44 -7.95 -9.74 3.59
C ARG A 44 -9.37 -10.21 3.30
N ARG A 45 -10.05 -9.64 2.31
CA ARG A 45 -11.39 -10.10 1.90
C ARG A 45 -11.31 -11.50 1.31
N ILE A 46 -10.30 -11.77 0.48
CA ILE A 46 -10.05 -13.09 -0.10
C ILE A 46 -9.66 -14.10 0.98
N ILE A 47 -8.80 -13.71 1.92
CA ILE A 47 -8.44 -14.55 3.08
C ILE A 47 -9.69 -14.92 3.89
N ASN A 48 -10.51 -13.92 4.25
CA ASN A 48 -11.71 -14.13 5.05
C ASN A 48 -12.72 -15.03 4.33
N ALA A 49 -12.95 -14.81 3.03
CA ALA A 49 -13.85 -15.64 2.23
C ALA A 49 -13.38 -17.10 2.19
N TYR A 50 -12.08 -17.34 2.00
CA TYR A 50 -11.49 -18.67 2.06
C TYR A 50 -11.71 -19.33 3.43
N MET A 51 -11.43 -18.59 4.51
CA MET A 51 -11.59 -19.07 5.88
C MET A 51 -13.05 -19.40 6.25
N LEU A 52 -14.02 -18.75 5.58
CA LEU A 52 -15.45 -19.03 5.72
C LEU A 52 -15.93 -20.18 4.83
N GLY A 53 -15.05 -20.77 4.00
CA GLY A 53 -15.39 -21.84 3.08
C GLY A 53 -16.22 -21.38 1.88
N LEU A 54 -16.17 -20.09 1.52
CA LEU A 54 -16.84 -19.56 0.34
C LEU A 54 -16.14 -20.03 -0.94
N SER A 55 -16.90 -20.18 -2.02
CA SER A 55 -16.36 -20.35 -3.37
C SER A 55 -15.74 -19.07 -3.91
N ALA A 56 -14.95 -19.18 -4.98
CA ALA A 56 -14.35 -18.00 -5.63
C ALA A 56 -15.41 -17.02 -6.16
N ALA A 57 -16.54 -17.52 -6.64
CA ALA A 57 -17.66 -16.70 -7.11
C ALA A 57 -18.34 -15.96 -5.94
N GLU A 58 -18.60 -16.64 -4.82
CA GLU A 58 -19.15 -16.02 -3.61
C GLU A 58 -18.20 -14.97 -3.03
N CYS A 59 -16.89 -15.25 -3.01
CA CYS A 59 -15.87 -14.27 -2.64
C CYS A 59 -15.90 -13.03 -3.53
N ALA A 60 -16.03 -13.20 -4.86
CA ALA A 60 -16.09 -12.09 -5.79
C ALA A 60 -17.30 -11.19 -5.52
N ILE A 61 -18.46 -11.80 -5.21
CA ILE A 61 -19.69 -11.09 -4.83
C ILE A 61 -19.50 -10.36 -3.49
N SER A 62 -18.95 -11.03 -2.47
CA SER A 62 -18.76 -10.38 -1.15
C SER A 62 -17.79 -9.20 -1.21
N MET A 63 -16.85 -9.19 -2.15
CA MET A 63 -15.93 -8.06 -2.37
C MET A 63 -16.62 -6.81 -2.95
N GLU A 64 -17.88 -6.91 -3.38
CA GLU A 64 -18.70 -5.77 -3.84
C GLU A 64 -19.46 -5.09 -2.69
N GLU A 65 -19.48 -5.69 -1.49
CA GLU A 65 -20.08 -5.09 -0.30
C GLU A 65 -19.36 -3.79 0.09
N ARG A 66 -20.13 -2.73 0.37
CA ARG A 66 -19.59 -1.40 0.62
C ARG A 66 -19.66 -1.02 2.09
N ASP A 67 -18.49 -0.90 2.71
CA ASP A 67 -18.33 -0.28 4.04
C ASP A 67 -17.53 1.03 3.95
N VAL A 68 -18.22 2.07 3.48
CA VAL A 68 -17.67 3.42 3.27
C VAL A 68 -17.26 4.07 4.60
N ILE A 69 -17.96 3.77 5.69
CA ILE A 69 -17.70 4.39 7.01
C ILE A 69 -16.37 3.87 7.57
N SER A 70 -16.17 2.55 7.60
CA SER A 70 -14.92 1.96 8.07
C SER A 70 -13.74 2.38 7.20
N CYS A 71 -13.93 2.46 5.88
CA CYS A 71 -12.91 2.96 4.95
C CYS A 71 -12.49 4.41 5.28
N ARG A 72 -13.46 5.30 5.52
CA ARG A 72 -13.19 6.71 5.89
C ARG A 72 -12.41 6.80 7.21
N GLN A 73 -12.77 5.97 8.19
CA GLN A 73 -12.10 5.92 9.48
C GLN A 73 -10.67 5.38 9.35
N HIS A 74 -10.47 4.30 8.58
CA HIS A 74 -9.16 3.73 8.26
C HIS A 74 -8.25 4.76 7.60
N PHE A 75 -8.72 5.41 6.53
CA PHE A 75 -7.96 6.46 5.85
C PHE A 75 -7.53 7.55 6.83
N SER A 76 -8.47 8.07 7.61
CA SER A 76 -8.20 9.12 8.60
C SER A 76 -7.18 8.70 9.66
N ALA A 77 -7.21 7.43 10.09
CA ALA A 77 -6.24 6.88 11.04
C ALA A 77 -4.84 6.79 10.42
N CYS A 78 -4.73 6.26 9.19
CA CYS A 78 -3.46 6.20 8.46
C CYS A 78 -2.86 7.59 8.21
N VAL A 79 -3.68 8.60 7.90
CA VAL A 79 -3.20 9.98 7.71
C VAL A 79 -2.60 10.53 9.01
N ARG A 80 -3.28 10.34 10.15
CA ARG A 80 -2.76 10.78 11.45
C ARG A 80 -1.45 10.08 11.80
N GLU A 81 -1.41 8.76 11.66
CA GLU A 81 -0.24 7.94 11.96
C GLU A 81 0.97 8.34 11.09
N SER A 82 0.81 8.39 9.76
CA SER A 82 1.90 8.76 8.86
C SER A 82 2.36 10.21 9.08
N SER A 83 1.43 11.15 9.32
CA SER A 83 1.78 12.55 9.62
C SER A 83 2.53 12.69 10.94
N PHE A 84 2.16 11.88 11.95
CA PHE A 84 2.86 11.84 13.23
C PHE A 84 4.30 11.31 13.08
N ARG A 85 4.49 10.22 12.30
CA ARG A 85 5.82 9.62 12.06
C ARG A 85 6.79 10.58 11.37
N GLU A 86 6.32 11.44 10.48
CA GLU A 86 7.17 12.42 9.79
C GLU A 86 7.28 13.78 10.48
N ALA A 87 6.55 14.00 11.59
CA ALA A 87 6.44 15.32 12.21
C ALA A 87 7.79 15.92 12.63
N SER A 88 8.71 15.08 13.12
CA SER A 88 10.06 15.46 13.57
C SER A 88 11.13 15.39 12.47
N LEU A 89 10.76 14.97 11.25
CA LEU A 89 11.69 14.80 10.14
C LEU A 89 11.79 16.08 9.31
N PRO A 90 12.98 16.39 8.75
CA PRO A 90 13.16 17.57 7.89
C PRO A 90 12.48 17.41 6.53
N ILE A 91 12.19 16.17 6.11
CA ILE A 91 11.49 15.84 4.87
C ILE A 91 10.11 15.29 5.23
N LYS A 92 9.06 15.82 4.58
CA LYS A 92 7.66 15.46 4.83
C LYS A 92 6.97 15.06 3.53
N VAL A 93 6.10 14.07 3.58
CA VAL A 93 5.47 13.45 2.41
C VAL A 93 3.96 13.54 2.46
N MET A 94 3.37 13.48 3.66
CA MET A 94 1.92 13.31 3.77
C MET A 94 1.12 14.49 3.22
N HIS A 95 1.60 15.71 3.35
CA HIS A 95 0.93 16.87 2.75
C HIS A 95 0.80 16.72 1.22
N TYR A 96 1.87 16.31 0.55
CA TYR A 96 1.86 16.07 -0.89
C TYR A 96 0.89 14.94 -1.26
N VAL A 97 0.87 13.86 -0.49
CA VAL A 97 -0.07 12.74 -0.71
C VAL A 97 -1.51 13.24 -0.59
N ILE A 98 -1.85 13.97 0.48
CA ILE A 98 -3.19 14.49 0.73
C ILE A 98 -3.66 15.46 -0.37
N ASP A 99 -2.76 16.31 -0.86
CA ASP A 99 -3.12 17.29 -1.89
C ASP A 99 -3.36 16.65 -3.27
N ASN A 100 -2.81 15.45 -3.53
CA ASN A 100 -2.76 14.86 -4.88
C ASN A 100 -3.49 13.52 -5.05
N PHE A 101 -3.80 12.80 -3.96
CA PHE A 101 -4.38 11.44 -4.06
C PHE A 101 -5.75 11.42 -4.74
N HIS A 102 -6.51 12.51 -4.70
CA HIS A 102 -7.83 12.57 -5.33
C HIS A 102 -7.78 12.50 -6.86
N SER A 103 -6.72 13.05 -7.48
CA SER A 103 -6.61 13.21 -8.93
C SER A 103 -5.58 12.29 -9.58
N SER A 104 -4.74 11.62 -8.79
CA SER A 104 -3.68 10.75 -9.30
C SER A 104 -3.33 9.66 -8.30
N ARG A 105 -2.83 8.53 -8.80
CA ARG A 105 -2.32 7.45 -7.97
C ARG A 105 -1.01 7.86 -7.28
N THR A 106 -1.06 8.05 -5.97
CA THR A 106 0.11 8.38 -5.15
C THR A 106 0.90 7.16 -4.67
N PHE A 107 0.26 5.98 -4.68
CA PHE A 107 0.85 4.71 -4.26
C PHE A 107 0.34 3.55 -5.12
N HIS A 108 1.20 2.58 -5.41
CA HIS A 108 0.85 1.31 -6.07
C HIS A 108 0.46 0.23 -5.05
N THR A 109 1.17 0.19 -3.93
CA THR A 109 0.85 -0.56 -2.69
C THR A 109 1.17 0.34 -1.50
N PHE A 110 0.89 -0.08 -0.27
CA PHE A 110 1.09 0.79 0.91
C PHE A 110 2.54 1.26 1.15
N ASN A 111 3.54 0.61 0.55
CA ASN A 111 4.97 0.93 0.67
C ASN A 111 5.63 1.19 -0.70
N HIS A 112 4.86 1.20 -1.78
CA HIS A 112 5.35 1.48 -3.14
C HIS A 112 4.78 2.82 -3.61
N PRO A 113 5.40 3.96 -3.24
CA PRO A 113 4.98 5.27 -3.71
C PRO A 113 5.12 5.41 -5.23
N SER A 114 4.31 6.29 -5.82
CA SER A 114 4.51 6.72 -7.20
C SER A 114 5.78 7.56 -7.34
N ASN A 115 6.28 7.69 -8.58
CA ASN A 115 7.42 8.55 -8.85
C ASN A 115 7.17 10.01 -8.44
N ASP A 116 5.94 10.51 -8.54
CA ASP A 116 5.58 11.86 -8.10
C ASP A 116 5.84 12.08 -6.60
N VAL A 117 5.47 11.11 -5.77
CA VAL A 117 5.71 11.12 -4.32
C VAL A 117 7.22 11.04 -4.02
N MET A 118 7.95 10.14 -4.68
CA MET A 118 9.40 10.04 -4.52
C MET A 118 10.12 11.31 -5.00
N TRP A 119 9.65 11.92 -6.08
CA TRP A 119 10.21 13.16 -6.62
C TRP A 119 10.02 14.35 -5.69
N HIS A 120 8.89 14.39 -4.99
CA HIS A 120 8.65 15.37 -3.93
C HIS A 120 9.66 15.22 -2.77
N VAL A 121 10.02 13.99 -2.38
CA VAL A 121 11.08 13.73 -1.39
C VAL A 121 12.45 14.19 -1.89
N VAL A 122 12.82 13.84 -3.13
CA VAL A 122 14.10 14.25 -3.74
C VAL A 122 14.25 15.77 -3.79
N ARG A 123 13.18 16.51 -4.13
CA ARG A 123 13.19 17.98 -4.13
C ARG A 123 13.53 18.56 -2.77
N GLN A 124 12.89 18.07 -1.70
CA GLN A 124 13.18 18.54 -0.34
C GLN A 124 14.61 18.18 0.07
N PHE A 125 15.06 16.97 -0.27
CA PHE A 125 16.42 16.53 0.01
C PHE A 125 17.48 17.43 -0.66
N LEU A 126 17.31 17.74 -1.96
CA LEU A 126 18.20 18.65 -2.67
C LEU A 126 18.17 20.07 -2.09
N ALA A 127 17.00 20.56 -1.70
CA ALA A 127 16.86 21.86 -1.05
C ALA A 127 17.63 21.93 0.28
N LEU A 128 17.63 20.86 1.09
CA LEU A 128 18.43 20.77 2.31
C LEU A 128 19.95 20.80 2.03
N LEU A 129 20.38 20.32 0.86
CA LEU A 129 21.77 20.41 0.41
C LEU A 129 22.11 21.75 -0.25
N GLY A 130 21.16 22.69 -0.38
CA GLY A 130 21.35 23.93 -1.13
C GLY A 130 21.52 23.70 -2.64
N LEU A 131 21.07 22.56 -3.15
CA LEU A 131 21.14 22.19 -4.55
C LEU A 131 19.80 22.44 -5.25
N SER A 132 19.87 22.83 -6.52
CA SER A 132 18.70 22.89 -7.40
C SER A 132 18.58 21.62 -8.22
N MET A 133 17.34 21.27 -8.56
CA MET A 133 17.05 20.16 -9.46
C MET A 133 17.07 20.67 -10.90
N SER A 134 17.86 20.04 -11.77
CA SER A 134 17.95 20.43 -13.20
C SER A 134 16.80 19.89 -14.05
N VAL A 135 16.08 18.88 -13.56
CA VAL A 135 14.93 18.26 -14.22
C VAL A 135 13.68 18.67 -13.47
N GLU A 136 12.65 19.18 -14.15
CA GLU A 136 11.44 19.67 -13.47
C GLU A 136 10.45 18.56 -13.10
N ARG A 137 10.41 17.51 -13.91
CA ARG A 137 9.38 16.45 -13.86
C ARG A 137 9.94 15.11 -13.42
N PRO A 138 9.16 14.29 -12.72
CA PRO A 138 9.56 12.94 -12.40
C PRO A 138 9.75 12.09 -13.67
N PRO A 139 10.53 11.00 -13.58
CA PRO A 139 10.64 10.01 -14.64
C PRO A 139 9.27 9.44 -15.03
N VAL A 140 9.05 9.26 -16.33
CA VAL A 140 7.77 8.72 -16.87
C VAL A 140 7.57 7.27 -16.47
N ASN A 141 8.64 6.46 -16.53
CA ASN A 141 8.60 5.06 -16.14
C ASN A 141 8.55 4.95 -14.62
N GLN A 142 7.45 4.40 -14.09
CA GLN A 142 7.30 4.15 -12.65
C GLN A 142 8.33 3.12 -12.17
N TYR A 143 8.95 3.37 -11.02
CA TYR A 143 9.98 2.47 -10.49
C TYR A 143 9.44 1.36 -9.60
N LEU A 144 8.32 1.61 -8.91
CA LEU A 144 7.75 0.72 -7.90
C LEU A 144 6.36 0.19 -8.25
N ASN A 145 6.01 0.17 -9.54
CA ASN A 145 4.71 -0.32 -10.04
C ASN A 145 4.73 -1.81 -10.43
N ASP A 146 5.69 -2.57 -9.94
CA ASP A 146 5.78 -4.00 -10.25
C ASP A 146 4.58 -4.78 -9.69
N VAL A 147 4.00 -4.30 -8.60
CA VAL A 147 2.67 -4.72 -8.14
C VAL A 147 1.84 -3.47 -7.90
N THR A 148 0.61 -3.47 -8.39
CA THR A 148 -0.39 -2.45 -8.11
C THR A 148 -1.62 -3.10 -7.49
N ALA A 149 -1.98 -2.66 -6.29
CA ALA A 149 -3.19 -3.08 -5.62
C ALA A 149 -4.39 -2.25 -6.12
N ALA A 150 -5.52 -2.92 -6.25
CA ALA A 150 -6.80 -2.26 -6.47
C ALA A 150 -7.14 -1.32 -5.30
N ILE A 151 -7.64 -0.14 -5.61
CA ILE A 151 -8.36 0.71 -4.69
C ILE A 151 -9.83 0.32 -4.81
N SER A 152 -10.39 -0.21 -3.72
CA SER A 152 -11.77 -0.67 -3.72
C SER A 152 -12.76 0.49 -3.90
N LEU A 153 -13.93 0.19 -4.47
CA LEU A 153 -14.94 1.21 -4.78
C LEU A 153 -15.42 1.94 -3.52
N GLU A 154 -15.57 1.21 -2.41
CA GLU A 154 -15.94 1.78 -1.11
C GLU A 154 -14.84 2.69 -0.54
N MET A 155 -13.57 2.40 -0.80
CA MET A 155 -12.47 3.30 -0.44
C MET A 155 -12.48 4.54 -1.32
N ALA A 156 -12.63 4.37 -2.64
CA ALA A 156 -12.73 5.48 -3.59
C ALA A 156 -13.88 6.42 -3.24
N GLU A 157 -15.05 5.88 -2.87
CA GLU A 157 -16.20 6.64 -2.38
C GLU A 157 -15.93 7.31 -1.03
N ALA A 158 -15.32 6.58 -0.08
CA ALA A 158 -15.00 7.11 1.24
C ALA A 158 -14.12 8.36 1.19
N VAL A 159 -13.15 8.39 0.26
CA VAL A 159 -12.19 9.50 0.18
C VAL A 159 -12.46 10.43 -1.00
N GLY A 160 -13.49 10.19 -1.81
CA GLY A 160 -13.84 11.03 -2.96
C GLY A 160 -12.76 11.05 -4.04
N LEU A 161 -12.28 9.87 -4.46
CA LEU A 161 -11.38 9.76 -5.61
C LEU A 161 -12.07 10.19 -6.91
N LYS A 162 -11.32 10.84 -7.79
CA LYS A 162 -11.80 11.31 -9.11
C LYS A 162 -11.47 10.33 -10.25
N PHE A 163 -10.86 9.20 -9.93
CA PHE A 163 -10.52 8.13 -10.86
C PHE A 163 -10.94 6.78 -10.27
N VAL A 164 -11.14 5.80 -11.14
CA VAL A 164 -11.41 4.41 -10.77
C VAL A 164 -10.14 3.61 -11.01
N ASP A 165 -9.79 2.79 -10.05
CA ASP A 165 -8.61 1.94 -10.14
C ASP A 165 -8.83 0.69 -9.28
N ASP A 166 -9.78 -0.14 -9.71
CA ASP A 166 -10.24 -1.33 -8.98
C ASP A 166 -9.60 -2.63 -9.50
N GLU A 167 -8.51 -2.49 -10.26
CA GLU A 167 -7.75 -3.60 -10.85
C GLU A 167 -6.48 -3.90 -10.03
N TYR A 168 -6.16 -5.17 -9.92
CA TYR A 168 -4.85 -5.61 -9.45
C TYR A 168 -3.94 -5.86 -10.64
N SER A 169 -2.66 -5.53 -10.52
CA SER A 169 -1.67 -5.94 -11.50
C SER A 169 -0.38 -6.43 -10.84
N SER A 170 0.31 -7.32 -11.54
CA SER A 170 1.66 -7.80 -11.19
C SER A 170 2.50 -7.88 -12.46
N HIS A 171 3.74 -7.41 -12.40
CA HIS A 171 4.68 -7.33 -13.51
C HIS A 171 4.08 -6.69 -14.77
N GLY A 172 3.29 -5.63 -14.59
CA GLY A 172 2.62 -4.90 -15.67
C GLY A 172 1.42 -5.62 -16.30
N VAL A 173 0.99 -6.76 -15.74
CA VAL A 173 -0.18 -7.51 -16.24
C VAL A 173 -1.34 -7.34 -15.27
N THR A 174 -2.46 -6.81 -15.75
CA THR A 174 -3.73 -6.80 -15.00
C THR A 174 -4.21 -8.23 -14.77
N ILE A 175 -4.57 -8.54 -13.52
CA ILE A 175 -5.07 -9.85 -13.11
C ILE A 175 -6.59 -9.74 -12.90
N PRO A 176 -7.41 -10.47 -13.69
CA PRO A 176 -8.85 -10.49 -13.47
C PRO A 176 -9.21 -10.92 -12.06
N ARG A 177 -10.18 -10.25 -11.44
CA ARG A 177 -10.57 -10.47 -10.02
C ARG A 177 -10.84 -11.95 -9.71
N ILE A 178 -11.63 -12.62 -10.54
CA ILE A 178 -11.96 -14.04 -10.33
C ILE A 178 -10.71 -14.93 -10.41
N SER A 179 -9.85 -14.68 -11.40
CA SER A 179 -8.58 -15.41 -11.56
C SER A 179 -7.63 -15.16 -10.39
N LEU A 180 -7.63 -13.95 -9.83
CA LEU A 180 -6.84 -13.60 -8.65
C LEU A 180 -7.31 -14.40 -7.42
N ILE A 181 -8.62 -14.43 -7.17
CA ILE A 181 -9.23 -15.17 -6.06
C ILE A 181 -8.90 -16.65 -6.17
N GLU A 182 -9.11 -17.26 -7.34
CA GLU A 182 -8.80 -18.68 -7.56
C GLU A 182 -7.32 -19.01 -7.35
N GLN A 183 -6.40 -18.13 -7.78
CA GLN A 183 -4.97 -18.31 -7.55
C GLN A 183 -4.62 -18.26 -6.06
N PHE A 184 -5.22 -17.33 -5.31
CA PHE A 184 -5.04 -17.28 -3.86
C PHE A 184 -5.65 -18.49 -3.15
N PHE A 185 -6.83 -18.95 -3.54
CA PHE A 185 -7.44 -20.14 -2.93
C PHE A 185 -6.57 -21.38 -3.13
N ARG A 186 -6.05 -21.59 -4.35
CA ARG A 186 -5.08 -22.68 -4.62
C ARG A 186 -3.81 -22.54 -3.78
N LEU A 187 -3.32 -21.32 -3.58
CA LEU A 187 -2.18 -21.07 -2.70
C LEU A 187 -2.51 -21.44 -1.25
N TYR A 188 -3.69 -21.05 -0.75
CA TYR A 188 -4.10 -21.31 0.63
C TYR A 188 -4.31 -22.80 0.88
N ASP A 189 -4.87 -23.54 -0.09
CA ASP A 189 -4.97 -25.01 -0.04
C ASP A 189 -3.60 -25.70 0.05
N SER A 190 -2.54 -25.07 -0.46
CA SER A 190 -1.17 -25.61 -0.41
C SER A 190 -0.47 -25.39 0.93
N VAL A 191 -1.04 -24.56 1.82
CA VAL A 191 -0.50 -24.27 3.15
C VAL A 191 -1.08 -25.26 4.15
N ALA A 192 -0.22 -26.12 4.71
CA ALA A 192 -0.62 -27.24 5.57
C ALA A 192 -1.57 -26.88 6.74
N ASP A 193 -1.40 -25.70 7.33
CA ASP A 193 -2.32 -25.16 8.34
C ASP A 193 -2.53 -23.65 8.09
N PHE A 194 -3.28 -23.33 7.05
CA PHE A 194 -3.63 -21.96 6.71
C PHE A 194 -4.38 -21.22 7.84
N PRO A 195 -5.34 -21.84 8.55
CA PRO A 195 -5.98 -21.24 9.73
C PRO A 195 -4.99 -20.79 10.81
N ALA A 196 -4.00 -21.62 11.15
CA ALA A 196 -2.97 -21.25 12.12
C ALA A 196 -2.08 -20.12 11.59
N LEU A 197 -1.76 -20.12 10.28
CA LEU A 197 -1.01 -19.03 9.66
C LEU A 197 -1.75 -17.69 9.77
N CYS A 198 -3.06 -17.66 9.47
CA CYS A 198 -3.89 -16.46 9.62
C CYS A 198 -3.95 -15.99 11.07
N SER A 199 -4.11 -16.93 12.01
CA SER A 199 -4.16 -16.61 13.45
C SER A 199 -2.85 -16.00 13.97
N ALA A 200 -1.71 -16.39 13.38
CA ALA A 200 -0.39 -15.83 13.69
C ALA A 200 -0.12 -14.47 13.01
N ASN A 201 -0.97 -14.05 12.07
CA ASN A 201 -0.89 -12.77 11.36
C ASN A 201 -2.15 -11.94 11.63
N PRO A 202 -2.38 -11.51 12.88
CA PRO A 202 -3.53 -10.69 13.18
C PRO A 202 -3.49 -9.39 12.37
N ALA A 203 -4.66 -8.87 12.05
CA ALA A 203 -4.80 -7.56 11.42
C ALA A 203 -3.91 -6.55 12.16
N PRO A 204 -3.10 -5.74 11.47
CA PRO A 204 -2.31 -4.72 12.14
C PRO A 204 -3.25 -3.83 12.94
N ASN A 205 -3.02 -3.75 14.26
CA ASN A 205 -3.58 -2.67 15.06
C ASN A 205 -3.04 -1.37 14.45
N LEU A 206 -3.94 -0.50 14.00
CA LEU A 206 -3.61 0.86 13.57
C LEU A 206 -2.82 1.54 14.70
N GLY A 207 -1.47 1.49 14.64
CA GLY A 207 -0.58 1.97 15.70
C GLY A 207 0.62 1.08 16.07
N ALA A 208 0.77 -0.13 15.53
CA ALA A 208 2.02 -0.89 15.69
C ALA A 208 3.03 -0.52 14.58
N PRO A 209 4.25 -0.07 14.91
CA PRO A 209 5.34 -0.06 13.94
C PRO A 209 5.78 -1.50 13.63
N ASP A 210 6.07 -1.78 12.36
CA ASP A 210 6.81 -2.99 11.94
C ASP A 210 8.22 -3.03 12.57
#